data_AF-A0AAJ0BAS8-F1
#
_entry.id   AF-A0AAJ0BAS8-F1
#
_cell.length_a   1.000
_cell.length_b   1.000
_cell.length_c   1.000
_cell.angle_alpha   90.00
_cell.angle_beta   90.00
_cell.angle_gamma   90.00
#
_symmetry.space_group_name_H-M   'P 1'
#
loop_
_entity.id
_entity.type
_entity.pdbx_description
1 polymer ?
#
loop_
_entity_poly.entity_id
_entity_poly.type
_entity_poly.pdbx_seq_one_letter_code
_entity_poly.pdbx_strand_id
1 'polypeptide(L)'
;MHANRDGRLTLQNPFYLNHTQLHLLGIQEVIITPTLLTFAQLQNFYTYTALERNWTDYFWSHQDLVVFALENQTYPDDQLSAAHAATRGGSGVAVRYSLYDRAVGTLQYLRQPGTPRWANHFFAYDHLTLVHRDAIIDVGGWDTHIPFYATDCDMYVRLMWAGYWQGETEVGIIMDVATVLDDVGALLRIPGVKAAFAGDPEPDGPEENREIEKKGESFERLVRIAKRMEEAKFQDGSNALRNTWQLRQTGGQGEPFARDPEGFETGIKMMIDTGRAVFAEKWGHRGCDIAAMGIKAEDAWRLQRDWDIETEGLGYEGDDW
;
A
#
# COMPACT_ATOMS: atom_id res chain seq x y z
N MET A 1 18.78 -2.86 -16.35
CA MET A 1 18.11 -2.16 -15.24
C MET A 1 18.28 -0.65 -15.33
N HIS A 2 19.41 -0.12 -15.80
CA HIS A 2 19.60 1.33 -15.92
C HIS A 2 18.91 2.00 -17.13
N ALA A 3 18.08 1.28 -17.88
CA ALA A 3 17.44 1.81 -19.09
C ALA A 3 16.62 3.08 -18.81
N ASN A 4 15.92 3.13 -17.67
CA ASN A 4 15.17 4.32 -17.25
C ASN A 4 16.10 5.52 -16.99
N ARG A 5 17.12 5.32 -16.14
CA ARG A 5 18.17 6.33 -15.87
C ARG A 5 18.84 6.85 -17.14
N ASP A 6 19.06 5.95 -18.10
CA ASP A 6 19.73 6.26 -19.36
C ASP A 6 18.77 6.85 -20.42
N GLY A 7 17.51 7.18 -20.05
CA GLY A 7 16.52 7.83 -20.92
C GLY A 7 16.00 6.96 -22.07
N ARG A 8 16.04 5.63 -21.90
CA ARG A 8 15.67 4.66 -22.96
C ARG A 8 14.25 4.11 -22.84
N LEU A 9 13.49 4.56 -21.83
CA LEU A 9 12.12 4.13 -21.60
C LEU A 9 11.17 5.29 -21.84
N THR A 10 10.06 5.05 -22.54
CA THR A 10 8.98 6.03 -22.67
C THR A 10 8.00 5.92 -21.50
N LEU A 11 7.15 6.95 -21.33
CA LEU A 11 6.16 7.02 -20.26
C LEU A 11 5.22 5.80 -20.18
N GLN A 12 4.97 5.17 -21.33
CA GLN A 12 4.07 4.01 -21.43
C GLN A 12 4.77 2.68 -21.09
N ASN A 13 6.08 2.68 -20.82
CA ASN A 13 6.80 1.52 -20.36
C ASN A 13 6.56 1.31 -18.86
N PRO A 14 6.21 0.10 -18.40
CA PRO A 14 5.91 -0.15 -16.99
C PRO A 14 7.11 0.00 -16.04
N PHE A 15 8.33 0.06 -16.56
CA PHE A 15 9.53 0.34 -15.78
C PHE A 15 9.98 1.81 -15.83
N TYR A 16 9.20 2.68 -16.49
CA TYR A 16 9.46 4.11 -16.50
C TYR A 16 9.13 4.74 -15.14
N LEU A 17 10.00 5.66 -14.71
CA LEU A 17 9.87 6.42 -13.48
C LEU A 17 10.60 7.74 -13.68
N ASN A 18 9.95 8.87 -13.42
CA ASN A 18 10.55 10.18 -13.60
C ASN A 18 11.46 10.55 -12.42
N HIS A 19 12.71 10.09 -12.46
CA HIS A 19 13.68 10.32 -11.36
C HIS A 19 13.89 11.81 -11.06
N THR A 20 13.87 12.68 -12.07
CA THR A 20 14.01 14.13 -11.88
C THR A 20 12.87 14.68 -11.03
N GLN A 21 11.63 14.31 -11.34
CA GLN A 21 10.46 14.78 -10.58
C GLN A 21 10.47 14.24 -9.15
N LEU A 22 10.87 12.98 -8.94
CA LEU A 22 11.02 12.41 -7.59
C LEU A 22 12.03 13.19 -6.75
N HIS A 23 13.18 13.56 -7.32
CA HIS A 23 14.17 14.38 -6.63
C HIS A 23 13.65 15.78 -6.29
N LEU A 24 12.85 16.40 -7.18
CA LEU A 24 12.18 17.68 -6.89
C LEU A 24 11.19 17.56 -5.73
N LEU A 25 10.55 16.40 -5.57
CA LEU A 25 9.64 16.08 -4.47
C LEU A 25 10.36 15.63 -3.18
N GLY A 26 11.69 15.72 -3.13
CA GLY A 26 12.48 15.44 -1.93
C GLY A 26 12.90 13.97 -1.76
N ILE A 27 12.67 13.12 -2.76
CA ILE A 27 13.17 11.74 -2.73
C ILE A 27 14.69 11.77 -2.88
N GLN A 28 15.40 11.27 -1.87
CA GLN A 28 16.86 11.33 -1.80
C GLN A 28 17.51 10.17 -2.55
N GLU A 29 16.89 8.99 -2.53
CA GLU A 29 17.46 7.77 -3.08
C GLU A 29 16.38 6.93 -3.78
N VAL A 30 16.72 6.37 -4.94
CA VAL A 30 15.91 5.38 -5.66
C VAL A 30 16.70 4.08 -5.71
N ILE A 31 16.21 3.05 -5.03
CA ILE A 31 16.84 1.73 -4.99
C ILE A 31 16.22 0.87 -6.09
N ILE A 32 17.05 0.34 -6.98
CA ILE A 32 16.61 -0.48 -8.12
C ILE A 32 16.92 -1.95 -7.83
N THR A 33 15.93 -2.82 -7.98
CA THR A 33 16.10 -4.27 -7.85
C THR A 33 16.65 -4.89 -9.14
N PRO A 34 17.38 -6.01 -9.06
CA PRO A 34 17.95 -6.66 -10.24
C PRO A 34 16.91 -7.30 -11.16
N THR A 35 15.77 -7.64 -10.61
CA THR A 35 14.63 -8.27 -11.29
C THR A 35 13.34 -7.74 -10.70
N LEU A 36 12.24 -8.02 -11.37
CA LEU A 36 10.92 -7.89 -10.77
C LEU A 36 10.80 -8.91 -9.63
N LEU A 37 10.44 -8.41 -8.44
CA LEU A 37 10.21 -9.23 -7.25
C LEU A 37 8.70 -9.50 -7.11
N THR A 38 8.35 -10.66 -6.58
CA THR A 38 6.99 -10.91 -6.07
C THR A 38 6.76 -10.06 -4.81
N PHE A 39 5.51 -9.96 -4.34
CA PHE A 39 5.22 -9.17 -3.13
C PHE A 39 6.01 -9.66 -1.92
N ALA A 40 5.99 -10.97 -1.63
CA ALA A 40 6.75 -11.52 -0.50
C ALA A 40 8.27 -11.30 -0.63
N GLN A 41 8.81 -11.40 -1.85
CA GLN A 41 10.22 -11.09 -2.12
C GLN A 41 10.53 -9.60 -1.91
N LEU A 42 9.64 -8.71 -2.32
CA LEU A 42 9.77 -7.26 -2.15
C LEU A 42 9.72 -6.87 -0.67
N GLN A 43 8.83 -7.46 0.12
CA GLN A 43 8.77 -7.22 1.56
C GLN A 43 10.05 -7.67 2.28
N ASN A 44 10.58 -8.84 1.92
CA ASN A 44 11.88 -9.29 2.42
C ASN A 44 13.02 -8.36 1.96
N PHE A 45 12.96 -7.80 0.75
CA PHE A 45 13.93 -6.83 0.27
C PHE A 45 13.88 -5.52 1.07
N TYR A 46 12.70 -5.04 1.48
CA TYR A 46 12.58 -3.90 2.39
C TYR A 46 13.18 -4.20 3.76
N THR A 47 12.87 -5.36 4.34
CA THR A 47 13.43 -5.78 5.63
C THR A 47 14.96 -5.90 5.56
N TYR A 48 15.49 -6.51 4.49
CA TYR A 48 16.94 -6.60 4.25
C TYR A 48 17.58 -5.22 4.11
N THR A 49 16.97 -4.32 3.33
CA THR A 49 17.47 -2.95 3.15
C THR A 49 17.48 -2.19 4.48
N ALA A 50 16.40 -2.31 5.27
CA ALA A 50 16.31 -1.70 6.60
C ALA A 50 17.36 -2.28 7.56
N LEU A 51 17.70 -3.57 7.44
CA LEU A 51 18.78 -4.19 8.21
C LEU A 51 20.14 -3.61 7.83
N GLU A 52 20.48 -3.58 6.53
CA GLU A 52 21.76 -3.05 6.02
C GLU A 52 21.94 -1.57 6.34
N ARG A 53 20.85 -0.79 6.38
CA ARG A 53 20.86 0.64 6.71
C ARG A 53 20.70 0.93 8.20
N ASN A 54 20.56 -0.11 9.03
CA ASN A 54 20.28 -0.01 10.46
C ASN A 54 19.02 0.84 10.79
N TRP A 55 17.99 0.74 9.96
CA TRP A 55 16.67 1.34 10.20
C TRP A 55 15.79 0.34 10.96
N THR A 56 15.49 0.61 12.22
CA THR A 56 14.66 -0.26 13.07
C THR A 56 13.24 -0.37 12.59
N ASP A 57 12.73 0.72 12.01
CA ASP A 57 11.35 0.85 11.57
C ASP A 57 11.33 1.56 10.22
N TYR A 58 10.37 1.20 9.37
CA TYR A 58 10.16 1.84 8.09
C TYR A 58 8.66 1.91 7.76
N PHE A 59 8.29 2.88 6.93
CA PHE A 59 6.96 2.95 6.35
C PHE A 59 6.99 2.33 4.96
N TRP A 60 6.00 1.50 4.67
CA TRP A 60 5.74 0.96 3.34
C TRP A 60 4.36 1.42 2.88
N SER A 61 4.19 1.62 1.58
CA SER A 61 2.93 2.03 1.00
C SER A 61 2.76 1.47 -0.41
N HIS A 62 1.51 1.24 -0.80
CA HIS A 62 1.16 0.93 -2.19
C HIS A 62 1.49 2.13 -3.10
N GLN A 63 1.71 1.87 -4.39
CA GLN A 63 2.08 2.90 -5.37
C GLN A 63 0.88 3.64 -5.97
N ASP A 64 -0.32 3.08 -5.82
CA ASP A 64 -1.58 3.46 -6.46
C ASP A 64 -2.52 4.18 -5.48
N LEU A 65 -1.97 5.12 -4.71
CA LEU A 65 -2.72 5.83 -3.68
C LEU A 65 -2.86 7.33 -3.94
N VAL A 66 -4.00 7.88 -3.55
CA VAL A 66 -4.18 9.34 -3.36
C VAL A 66 -4.44 9.60 -1.89
N VAL A 67 -3.68 10.54 -1.30
CA VAL A 67 -3.59 10.72 0.14
C VAL A 67 -3.88 12.16 0.54
N PHE A 68 -4.74 12.32 1.55
CA PHE A 68 -5.09 13.62 2.11
C PHE A 68 -4.96 13.64 3.64
N ALA A 69 -4.54 14.80 4.18
CA ALA A 69 -4.64 15.05 5.61
C ALA A 69 -6.10 15.32 6.02
N LEU A 70 -6.42 15.10 7.28
CA LEU A 70 -7.76 15.37 7.84
C LEU A 70 -7.91 16.88 8.13
N GLU A 71 -7.99 17.71 7.07
CA GLU A 71 -8.04 19.19 7.19
C GLU A 71 -9.26 19.71 7.97
N ASN A 72 -10.34 18.91 7.99
CA ASN A 72 -11.59 19.23 8.68
C ASN A 72 -11.64 18.69 10.12
N GLN A 73 -10.61 17.98 10.59
CA GLN A 73 -10.52 17.49 11.97
C GLN A 73 -9.48 18.28 12.78
N THR A 74 -9.90 18.79 13.94
CA THR A 74 -9.02 19.45 14.92
C THR A 74 -9.03 18.65 16.22
N TYR A 75 -7.86 18.31 16.76
CA TYR A 75 -7.76 17.65 18.06
C TYR A 75 -7.71 18.72 19.16
N PRO A 76 -8.37 18.50 20.31
CA PRO A 76 -8.16 19.33 21.48
C PRO A 76 -6.68 19.23 21.94
N ASP A 77 -6.14 20.36 22.41
CA ASP A 77 -4.72 20.55 22.80
C ASP A 77 -4.25 19.63 23.95
N ASP A 78 -5.16 18.89 24.59
CA ASP A 78 -4.93 18.10 25.81
C ASP A 78 -4.48 16.65 25.55
N GLN A 79 -4.52 16.16 24.31
CA GLN A 79 -3.99 14.84 23.90
C GLN A 79 -2.57 14.91 23.30
N LEU A 80 -1.86 16.02 23.49
CA LEU A 80 -0.48 16.18 23.06
C LEU A 80 0.44 15.13 23.69
N SER A 81 1.27 14.47 22.88
CA SER A 81 2.50 13.90 23.42
C SER A 81 3.36 15.06 23.94
N ALA A 82 4.00 14.88 25.11
CA ALA A 82 4.82 15.93 25.74
C ALA A 82 5.92 16.47 24.80
N ALA A 83 6.35 15.69 23.80
CA ALA A 83 7.31 16.09 22.78
C ALA A 83 6.79 17.18 21.82
N HIS A 84 5.48 17.21 21.54
CA HIS A 84 4.87 18.22 20.64
C HIS A 84 4.45 19.49 21.40
N ALA A 85 4.07 19.37 22.67
CA ALA A 85 3.75 20.53 23.51
C ALA A 85 4.98 21.43 23.78
N ALA A 86 6.17 20.82 23.92
CA ALA A 86 7.40 21.53 24.29
C ALA A 86 7.95 22.45 23.19
N THR A 87 7.61 22.22 21.91
CA THR A 87 8.17 22.96 20.77
C THR A 87 7.34 24.16 20.33
N ARG A 88 6.06 24.29 20.73
CA ARG A 88 5.17 25.33 20.18
C ARG A 88 4.48 26.26 21.17
N GLY A 89 4.71 26.12 22.47
CA GLY A 89 4.21 27.07 23.48
C GLY A 89 2.68 27.13 23.50
N GLY A 90 2.07 26.30 24.35
CA GLY A 90 0.61 26.12 24.45
C GLY A 90 -0.19 27.42 24.31
N SER A 91 -0.87 27.56 23.16
CA SER A 91 -1.63 28.76 22.82
C SER A 91 -3.14 28.50 22.71
N GLY A 92 -3.63 27.28 22.99
CA GLY A 92 -5.06 26.95 22.90
C GLY A 92 -5.64 27.10 21.50
N VAL A 93 -4.80 27.05 20.47
CA VAL A 93 -5.21 27.12 19.06
C VAL A 93 -5.38 25.71 18.54
N ALA A 94 -6.53 25.40 17.94
CA ALA A 94 -6.78 24.12 17.29
C ALA A 94 -5.65 23.77 16.32
N VAL A 95 -4.84 22.75 16.66
CA VAL A 95 -3.71 22.33 15.84
C VAL A 95 -4.21 21.36 14.78
N ARG A 96 -3.95 21.71 13.51
CA ARG A 96 -4.12 20.80 12.38
C ARG A 96 -2.82 20.00 12.23
N TYR A 97 -2.92 18.69 12.35
CA TYR A 97 -1.81 17.78 12.14
C TYR A 97 -1.81 17.27 10.71
N SER A 98 -0.64 17.33 10.06
CA SER A 98 -0.44 16.68 8.77
C SER A 98 -0.50 15.16 8.93
N LEU A 99 -0.70 14.43 7.82
CA LEU A 99 -0.58 12.97 7.81
C LEU A 99 0.79 12.53 8.32
N TYR A 100 1.85 13.25 7.94
CA TYR A 100 3.21 13.00 8.41
C TYR A 100 3.32 13.10 9.93
N ASP A 101 2.81 14.18 10.54
CA ASP A 101 2.90 14.39 11.99
C ASP A 101 2.18 13.27 12.75
N ARG A 102 1.04 12.82 12.24
CA ARG A 102 0.24 11.73 12.82
C ARG A 102 0.96 10.38 12.72
N ALA A 103 1.45 10.04 11.53
CA ALA A 103 2.16 8.78 11.29
C ALA A 103 3.47 8.70 12.11
N VAL A 104 4.23 9.79 12.17
CA VAL A 104 5.44 9.87 13.00
C VAL A 104 5.10 9.88 14.49
N GLY A 105 3.98 10.51 14.88
CA GLY A 105 3.46 10.44 16.24
C GLY A 105 3.19 9.01 16.70
N THR A 106 2.57 8.18 15.84
CA THR A 106 2.38 6.74 16.10
C THR A 106 3.72 6.02 16.27
N LEU A 107 4.70 6.26 15.40
CA LEU A 107 6.05 5.68 15.57
C LEU A 107 6.69 6.09 16.90
N GLN A 108 6.59 7.35 17.30
CA GLN A 108 7.14 7.84 18.56
C GLN A 108 6.45 7.19 19.77
N TYR A 109 5.13 6.97 19.69
CA TYR A 109 4.36 6.27 20.71
C TYR A 109 4.82 4.81 20.82
N LEU A 110 4.92 4.10 19.68
CA LEU A 110 5.28 2.67 19.68
C LEU A 110 6.72 2.39 20.11
N ARG A 111 7.58 3.41 20.12
CA ARG A 111 8.95 3.35 20.66
C ARG A 111 9.03 3.64 22.16
N GLN A 112 7.93 4.04 22.81
CA GLN A 112 7.97 4.36 24.25
C GLN A 112 8.19 3.09 25.10
N PRO A 113 8.89 3.21 26.24
CA PRO A 113 8.96 2.13 27.23
C PRO A 113 7.57 1.70 27.69
N GLY A 114 7.33 0.39 27.77
CA GLY A 114 6.04 -0.18 28.20
C GLY A 114 5.05 -0.44 27.06
N THR A 115 5.35 -0.03 25.82
CA THR A 115 4.61 -0.49 24.64
C THR A 115 4.77 -2.01 24.48
N PRO A 116 3.71 -2.77 24.16
CA PRO A 116 3.84 -4.19 23.85
C PRO A 116 4.81 -4.42 22.68
N ARG A 117 5.37 -5.62 22.57
CA ARG A 117 6.06 -6.05 21.35
C ARG A 117 5.10 -5.86 20.19
N TRP A 118 5.50 -5.10 19.17
CA TRP A 118 4.65 -4.80 18.03
C TRP A 118 5.38 -5.12 16.72
N ALA A 119 4.61 -5.41 15.67
CA ALA A 119 5.15 -5.74 14.36
C ALA A 119 4.72 -4.75 13.28
N ASN A 120 3.41 -4.58 13.12
CA ASN A 120 2.83 -3.71 12.10
C ASN A 120 1.86 -2.73 12.76
N HIS A 121 1.80 -1.52 12.24
CA HIS A 121 0.73 -0.56 12.53
C HIS A 121 0.16 -0.04 11.22
N PHE A 122 -1.10 -0.38 10.96
CA PHE A 122 -1.83 -0.05 9.75
C PHE A 122 -2.47 1.33 9.87
N PHE A 123 -2.43 2.10 8.78
CA PHE A 123 -3.00 3.44 8.72
C PHE A 123 -4.26 3.52 7.84
N ALA A 124 -4.36 2.60 6.89
CA ALA A 124 -5.54 2.33 6.07
C ALA A 124 -5.31 0.94 5.46
N TYR A 125 -5.64 -0.11 6.21
CA TYR A 125 -5.24 -1.49 5.87
C TYR A 125 -3.74 -1.56 5.46
N ASP A 126 -3.39 -2.37 4.46
CA ASP A 126 -2.02 -2.51 3.95
C ASP A 126 -1.58 -1.40 2.97
N HIS A 127 -2.41 -0.37 2.74
CA HIS A 127 -2.11 0.73 1.82
C HIS A 127 -0.98 1.64 2.36
N LEU A 128 -0.96 1.90 3.66
CA LEU A 128 0.14 2.56 4.35
C LEU A 128 0.36 1.86 5.69
N THR A 129 1.57 1.37 5.91
CA THR A 129 1.90 0.57 7.09
C THR A 129 3.23 1.00 7.67
N LEU A 130 3.28 1.15 8.99
CA LEU A 130 4.52 1.23 9.76
C LEU A 130 4.94 -0.18 10.17
N VAL A 131 6.19 -0.54 9.87
CA VAL A 131 6.73 -1.88 10.09
C VAL A 131 7.91 -1.83 11.05
N HIS A 132 7.89 -2.70 12.07
CA HIS A 132 9.01 -2.96 12.95
C HIS A 132 9.87 -4.10 12.36
N ARG A 133 11.05 -3.76 11.84
CA ARG A 133 11.93 -4.69 11.11
C ARG A 133 12.25 -5.95 11.91
N ASP A 134 12.56 -5.79 13.20
CA ASP A 134 13.05 -6.91 14.02
C ASP A 134 11.94 -7.95 14.29
N ALA A 135 10.66 -7.54 14.28
CA ALA A 135 9.54 -8.48 14.34
C ALA A 135 9.44 -9.35 13.08
N ILE A 136 9.67 -8.76 11.91
CA ILE A 136 9.69 -9.48 10.63
C ILE A 136 10.82 -10.52 10.61
N ILE A 137 12.00 -10.16 11.13
CA ILE A 137 13.15 -11.06 11.24
C ILE A 137 12.89 -12.19 12.24
N ASP A 138 12.27 -11.90 13.39
CA ASP A 138 12.00 -12.88 14.46
C ASP A 138 11.16 -14.07 13.96
N VAL A 139 10.21 -13.82 13.05
CA VAL A 139 9.36 -14.86 12.45
C VAL A 139 9.91 -15.48 11.16
N GLY A 140 11.13 -15.12 10.75
CA GLY A 140 11.81 -15.67 9.58
C GLY A 140 11.45 -14.99 8.24
N GLY A 141 10.92 -13.77 8.27
CA GLY A 141 10.55 -13.02 7.07
C GLY A 141 9.23 -13.48 6.42
N TRP A 142 8.94 -12.92 5.26
CA TRP A 142 7.81 -13.31 4.41
C TRP A 142 8.14 -14.61 3.64
N ASP A 143 7.18 -15.55 3.56
CA ASP A 143 7.39 -16.82 2.87
C ASP A 143 7.36 -16.61 1.34
N THR A 144 8.51 -16.70 0.68
CA THR A 144 8.61 -16.44 -0.76
C THR A 144 7.94 -17.50 -1.64
N HIS A 145 7.51 -18.64 -1.09
CA HIS A 145 6.68 -19.61 -1.80
C HIS A 145 5.20 -19.19 -1.87
N ILE A 146 4.80 -18.18 -1.09
CA ILE A 146 3.49 -17.53 -1.16
C ILE A 146 3.72 -16.12 -1.77
N PRO A 147 3.82 -16.00 -3.10
CA PRO A 147 4.38 -14.81 -3.75
C PRO A 147 3.52 -13.54 -3.67
N PHE A 148 2.19 -13.68 -3.66
CA PHE A 148 1.23 -12.57 -3.74
C PHE A 148 0.10 -12.79 -2.73
N TYR A 149 -1.12 -13.13 -3.16
CA TYR A 149 -2.25 -13.27 -2.23
C TYR A 149 -2.07 -14.45 -1.27
N ALA A 150 -2.68 -14.33 -0.09
CA ALA A 150 -2.51 -15.16 1.10
C ALA A 150 -1.18 -14.97 1.87
N THR A 151 -0.21 -14.23 1.34
CA THR A 151 1.08 -14.04 2.02
C THR A 151 0.99 -13.15 3.25
N ASP A 152 0.09 -12.19 3.25
CA ASP A 152 -0.28 -11.32 4.35
C ASP A 152 -0.96 -12.11 5.47
N CYS A 153 -1.90 -12.99 5.10
CA CYS A 153 -2.55 -13.90 6.02
C CYS A 153 -1.52 -14.81 6.71
N ASP A 154 -0.57 -15.37 5.96
CA ASP A 154 0.53 -16.16 6.53
C ASP A 154 1.42 -15.33 7.48
N MET A 155 1.84 -14.14 7.04
CA MET A 155 2.80 -13.34 7.79
C MET A 155 2.20 -12.77 9.07
N TYR A 156 1.03 -12.15 8.99
CA TYR A 156 0.41 -11.47 10.13
C TYR A 156 0.01 -12.45 11.22
N VAL A 157 -0.41 -13.67 10.86
CA VAL A 157 -0.69 -14.72 11.83
C VAL A 157 0.59 -15.24 12.49
N ARG A 158 1.68 -15.45 11.75
CA ARG A 158 2.96 -15.83 12.35
C ARG A 158 3.46 -14.79 13.36
N LEU A 159 3.31 -13.51 13.06
CA LEU A 159 3.61 -12.41 13.98
C LEU A 159 2.73 -12.47 15.24
N MET A 160 1.42 -12.71 15.08
CA MET A 160 0.50 -12.88 16.20
C MET A 160 0.89 -14.05 17.11
N TRP A 161 1.20 -15.22 16.53
CA TRP A 161 1.64 -16.40 17.30
C TRP A 161 2.97 -16.19 18.01
N ALA A 162 3.87 -15.38 17.45
CA ALA A 162 5.11 -14.97 18.10
C ALA A 162 4.91 -13.91 19.22
N GLY A 163 3.66 -13.50 19.46
CA GLY A 163 3.28 -12.56 20.51
C GLY A 163 3.48 -11.10 20.15
N TYR A 164 3.54 -10.77 18.86
CA TYR A 164 3.59 -9.39 18.40
C TYR A 164 2.19 -8.81 18.21
N TRP A 165 1.95 -7.67 18.83
CA TRP A 165 0.78 -6.85 18.60
C TRP A 165 0.81 -6.20 17.21
N GLN A 166 -0.36 -6.08 16.60
CA GLN A 166 -0.56 -5.39 15.33
C GLN A 166 -1.71 -4.40 15.53
N GLY A 167 -1.47 -3.14 15.17
CA GLY A 167 -2.38 -2.03 15.44
C GLY A 167 -2.96 -1.42 14.19
N GLU A 168 -4.01 -0.62 14.37
CA GLU A 168 -4.57 0.21 13.32
C GLU A 168 -4.98 1.57 13.86
N THR A 169 -4.74 2.64 13.10
CA THR A 169 -5.24 3.99 13.41
C THR A 169 -5.34 4.82 12.14
N GLU A 170 -6.47 5.50 11.95
CA GLU A 170 -6.62 6.46 10.86
C GLU A 170 -5.74 7.70 11.08
N VAL A 171 -4.93 8.05 10.08
CA VAL A 171 -4.07 9.26 10.11
C VAL A 171 -4.34 10.23 8.96
N GLY A 172 -5.22 9.86 8.04
CA GLY A 172 -5.54 10.60 6.83
C GLY A 172 -6.61 9.88 6.02
N ILE A 173 -7.03 10.52 4.93
CA ILE A 173 -7.85 9.87 3.91
C ILE A 173 -6.89 9.26 2.89
N ILE A 174 -6.75 7.95 2.92
CA ILE A 174 -5.84 7.19 2.04
C ILE A 174 -6.74 6.33 1.15
N MET A 175 -6.81 6.69 -0.13
CA MET A 175 -7.69 6.03 -1.10
C MET A 175 -6.88 5.24 -2.11
N ASP A 176 -7.31 4.00 -2.35
CA ASP A 176 -6.68 3.07 -3.27
C ASP A 176 -7.30 3.18 -4.66
N VAL A 177 -6.59 3.83 -5.59
CA VAL A 177 -7.17 4.30 -6.85
C VAL A 177 -6.75 3.45 -8.03
N ALA A 178 -7.60 3.35 -9.05
CA ALA A 178 -7.26 2.59 -10.28
C ALA A 178 -6.53 3.43 -11.33
N THR A 179 -6.50 4.75 -11.17
CA THR A 179 -6.13 5.70 -12.23
C THR A 179 -5.24 6.82 -11.70
N VAL A 180 -4.70 7.62 -12.62
CA VAL A 180 -3.86 8.77 -12.30
C VAL A 180 -4.63 10.07 -12.48
N LEU A 181 -4.24 11.11 -11.73
CA LEU A 181 -4.67 12.47 -11.99
C LEU A 181 -4.03 12.97 -13.30
N ASP A 182 -4.79 13.73 -14.09
CA ASP A 182 -4.31 14.35 -15.32
C ASP A 182 -3.18 15.37 -15.02
N ASP A 183 -3.25 16.06 -13.89
CA ASP A 183 -2.22 16.99 -13.40
C ASP A 183 -2.10 16.94 -11.87
N VAL A 184 -0.92 16.56 -11.37
CA VAL A 184 -0.61 16.51 -9.93
C VAL A 184 -0.61 17.90 -9.28
N GLY A 185 -0.48 18.98 -10.06
CA GLY A 185 -0.58 20.36 -9.59
C GLY A 185 -1.94 20.69 -8.97
N ALA A 186 -2.97 19.90 -9.28
CA ALA A 186 -4.28 20.01 -8.65
C ALA A 186 -4.21 19.77 -7.13
N LEU A 187 -3.37 18.84 -6.67
CA LEU A 187 -3.14 18.57 -5.25
C LEU A 187 -2.50 19.76 -4.52
N LEU A 188 -1.76 20.59 -5.27
CA LEU A 188 -1.17 21.83 -4.77
C LEU A 188 -2.14 23.02 -4.85
N ARG A 189 -3.38 22.80 -5.31
CA ARG A 189 -4.45 23.80 -5.46
C ARG A 189 -4.01 25.01 -6.28
N ILE A 190 -3.21 24.79 -7.32
CA ILE A 190 -2.79 25.85 -8.24
C ILE A 190 -4.02 26.36 -9.00
N PRO A 191 -4.32 27.69 -8.99
CA PRO A 191 -5.45 28.23 -9.74
C PRO A 191 -5.40 27.87 -11.23
N GLY A 192 -6.52 27.38 -11.76
CA GLY A 192 -6.63 26.90 -13.14
C GLY A 192 -6.15 25.48 -13.39
N VAL A 193 -5.48 24.84 -12.42
CA VAL A 193 -5.14 23.40 -12.51
C VAL A 193 -6.25 22.60 -11.86
N LYS A 194 -6.86 21.70 -12.64
CA LYS A 194 -8.03 20.92 -12.23
C LYS A 194 -7.64 19.48 -11.92
N ALA A 195 -8.15 18.94 -10.81
CA ALA A 195 -8.16 17.51 -10.55
C ALA A 195 -9.21 16.86 -11.45
N ALA A 196 -8.74 16.07 -12.40
CA ALA A 196 -9.52 15.28 -13.32
C ALA A 196 -8.76 13.98 -13.62
N PHE A 197 -9.47 12.99 -14.17
CA PHE A 197 -8.90 11.75 -14.64
C PHE A 197 -9.67 11.23 -15.85
N ALA A 198 -8.97 10.48 -16.71
CA ALA A 198 -9.58 9.84 -17.86
C ALA A 198 -10.68 8.84 -17.45
N GLY A 199 -11.88 9.03 -18.01
CA GLY A 199 -13.04 8.17 -17.72
C GLY A 199 -13.86 8.58 -16.51
N ASP A 200 -13.68 9.79 -15.97
CA ASP A 200 -14.54 10.31 -14.89
C ASP A 200 -16.03 10.29 -15.31
N PRO A 201 -16.89 9.55 -14.58
CA PRO A 201 -18.32 9.45 -14.91
C PRO A 201 -19.07 10.77 -14.71
N GLU A 202 -18.53 11.70 -13.93
CA GLU A 202 -19.19 12.94 -13.55
C GLU A 202 -18.27 14.16 -13.74
N PRO A 203 -17.99 14.56 -14.99
CA PRO A 203 -17.14 15.72 -15.26
C PRO A 203 -17.82 17.01 -14.78
N ASP A 204 -17.03 17.91 -14.19
CA ASP A 204 -17.57 19.15 -13.61
C ASP A 204 -18.32 20.05 -14.59
N GLY A 205 -19.33 20.74 -14.05
CA GLY A 205 -20.08 21.77 -14.76
C GLY A 205 -19.34 23.12 -14.93
N PRO A 206 -19.87 24.02 -15.77
CA PRO A 206 -19.22 25.30 -16.11
C PRO A 206 -19.04 26.30 -14.96
N GLU A 207 -19.81 26.16 -13.87
CA GLU A 207 -19.70 27.03 -12.70
C GLU A 207 -18.51 26.61 -11.82
N GLU A 208 -18.41 25.32 -11.53
CA GLU A 208 -17.30 24.74 -10.77
C GLU A 208 -15.95 24.96 -11.48
N ASN A 209 -15.91 24.77 -12.80
CA ASN A 209 -14.70 25.07 -13.59
C ASN A 209 -14.25 26.54 -13.44
N ARG A 210 -15.19 27.50 -13.42
CA ARG A 210 -14.88 28.93 -13.24
C ARG A 210 -14.35 29.26 -11.85
N GLU A 211 -14.78 28.54 -10.82
CA GLU A 211 -14.25 28.71 -9.47
C GLU A 211 -12.83 28.14 -9.34
N ILE A 212 -12.56 26.97 -9.94
CA ILE A 212 -11.21 26.36 -9.97
C ILE A 212 -10.22 27.27 -10.71
N GLU A 213 -10.63 27.86 -11.84
CA GLU A 213 -9.81 28.84 -12.57
C GLU A 213 -9.37 30.03 -11.71
N LYS A 214 -10.24 30.48 -10.80
CA LYS A 214 -9.98 31.65 -9.97
C LYS A 214 -9.25 31.32 -8.68
N LYS A 215 -9.60 30.21 -8.03
CA LYS A 215 -9.22 29.91 -6.64
C LYS A 215 -8.39 28.64 -6.48
N GLY A 216 -8.30 27.82 -7.53
CA GLY A 216 -7.76 26.46 -7.45
C GLY A 216 -8.75 25.49 -6.84
N GLU A 217 -8.29 24.25 -6.68
CA GLU A 217 -9.08 23.15 -6.12
C GLU A 217 -9.48 23.36 -4.65
N SER A 218 -10.70 22.95 -4.29
CA SER A 218 -11.11 22.85 -2.88
C SER A 218 -10.75 21.47 -2.31
N PHE A 219 -10.56 21.39 -0.99
CA PHE A 219 -10.28 20.12 -0.31
C PHE A 219 -11.41 19.10 -0.56
N GLU A 220 -12.66 19.54 -0.41
CA GLU A 220 -13.84 18.70 -0.59
C GLU A 220 -13.93 18.13 -2.01
N ARG A 221 -13.58 18.94 -3.01
CA ARG A 221 -13.57 18.51 -4.40
C ARG A 221 -12.45 17.51 -4.66
N LEU A 222 -11.24 17.76 -4.16
CA LEU A 222 -10.12 16.81 -4.30
C LEU A 222 -10.45 15.43 -3.72
N VAL A 223 -11.03 15.41 -2.51
CA VAL A 223 -11.47 14.16 -1.86
C VAL A 223 -12.58 13.49 -2.69
N ARG A 224 -13.54 14.24 -3.21
CA ARG A 224 -14.61 13.70 -4.07
C ARG A 224 -14.06 13.08 -5.35
N ILE A 225 -13.09 13.73 -6.02
CA ILE A 225 -12.46 13.20 -7.24
C ILE A 225 -11.71 11.91 -6.92
N ALA A 226 -10.90 11.90 -5.88
CA ALA A 226 -10.16 10.70 -5.49
C ALA A 226 -11.09 9.55 -5.10
N LYS A 227 -12.23 9.83 -4.46
CA LYS A 227 -13.26 8.82 -4.20
C LYS A 227 -13.84 8.24 -5.48
N ARG A 228 -14.10 9.05 -6.51
CA ARG A 228 -14.52 8.53 -7.83
C ARG A 228 -13.44 7.72 -8.52
N MET A 229 -12.16 8.07 -8.33
CA MET A 229 -11.03 7.27 -8.82
C MET A 229 -10.92 5.90 -8.12
N GLU A 230 -11.23 5.85 -6.82
CA GLU A 230 -11.33 4.61 -6.03
C GLU A 230 -12.55 3.80 -6.45
N GLU A 231 -13.73 4.41 -6.59
CA GLU A 231 -14.94 3.74 -7.07
C GLU A 231 -14.72 3.12 -8.46
N ALA A 232 -14.00 3.79 -9.35
CA ALA A 232 -13.62 3.24 -10.66
C ALA A 232 -12.75 1.97 -10.55
N LYS A 233 -12.06 1.73 -9.42
CA LYS A 233 -11.34 0.49 -9.12
C LYS A 233 -12.28 -0.67 -8.79
N PHE A 234 -13.43 -0.37 -8.19
CA PHE A 234 -14.37 -1.35 -7.62
C PHE A 234 -15.72 -1.41 -8.35
N GLN A 235 -15.88 -0.69 -9.47
CA GLN A 235 -17.16 -0.43 -10.15
C GLN A 235 -17.99 -1.66 -10.55
N ASP A 236 -17.37 -2.84 -10.68
CA ASP A 236 -18.06 -4.10 -11.03
C ASP A 236 -18.31 -5.03 -9.83
N GLY A 237 -18.11 -4.58 -8.59
CA GLY A 237 -18.31 -5.39 -7.38
C GLY A 237 -17.43 -6.65 -7.29
N SER A 238 -16.55 -6.83 -8.27
CA SER A 238 -15.62 -7.93 -8.39
C SER A 238 -14.20 -7.39 -8.21
N ASN A 239 -13.35 -8.16 -7.53
CA ASN A 239 -11.91 -7.92 -7.50
C ASN A 239 -11.26 -8.03 -8.91
N ALA A 240 -12.03 -8.26 -9.97
CA ALA A 240 -11.55 -8.46 -11.33
C ALA A 240 -10.81 -7.23 -11.90
N LEU A 241 -11.22 -6.01 -11.51
CA LEU A 241 -10.56 -4.77 -11.94
C LEU A 241 -9.44 -4.31 -11.00
N ARG A 242 -9.30 -4.91 -9.80
CA ARG A 242 -8.30 -4.55 -8.76
C ARG A 242 -6.86 -4.63 -9.30
N ASN A 243 -6.61 -5.57 -10.22
CA ASN A 243 -5.32 -5.80 -10.88
C ASN A 243 -5.34 -5.41 -12.38
N THR A 244 -6.10 -4.39 -12.76
CA THR A 244 -6.08 -3.92 -14.17
C THR A 244 -5.01 -2.89 -14.46
N TRP A 245 -4.36 -2.32 -13.44
CA TRP A 245 -3.28 -1.37 -13.66
C TRP A 245 -2.13 -1.99 -14.46
N GLN A 246 -1.89 -3.29 -14.31
CA GLN A 246 -0.93 -4.08 -15.08
C GLN A 246 -1.19 -4.03 -16.60
N LEU A 247 -2.46 -3.88 -17.00
CA LEU A 247 -2.87 -3.78 -18.40
C LEU A 247 -2.91 -2.34 -18.91
N ARG A 248 -2.79 -1.32 -18.04
CA ARG A 248 -2.93 0.08 -18.46
C ARG A 248 -1.70 0.61 -19.20
N GLN A 249 -0.52 0.09 -18.89
CA GLN A 249 0.72 0.43 -19.59
C GLN A 249 1.01 -0.59 -20.69
N THR A 250 0.58 -0.26 -21.91
CA THR A 250 0.68 -1.13 -23.09
C THR A 250 1.81 -0.75 -24.05
N GLY A 251 2.54 0.33 -23.75
CA GLY A 251 3.62 0.83 -24.60
C GLY A 251 4.99 0.20 -24.30
N GLY A 252 6.02 0.82 -24.87
CA GLY A 252 7.40 0.35 -24.70
C GLY A 252 7.82 -0.79 -25.62
N GLN A 253 7.01 -1.17 -26.63
CA GLN A 253 7.40 -2.19 -27.59
C GLN A 253 8.71 -1.80 -28.30
N GLY A 254 9.72 -2.68 -28.25
CA GLY A 254 11.06 -2.42 -28.79
C GLY A 254 12.01 -1.74 -27.80
N GLU A 255 11.55 -1.34 -26.61
CA GLU A 255 12.38 -0.81 -25.53
C GLU A 255 12.92 -1.92 -24.62
N PRO A 256 14.00 -1.66 -23.86
CA PRO A 256 14.46 -2.59 -22.83
C PRO A 256 13.37 -2.93 -21.82
N PHE A 257 13.30 -4.19 -21.39
CA PHE A 257 12.34 -4.71 -20.40
C PHE A 257 10.87 -4.63 -20.81
N ALA A 258 10.57 -4.34 -22.08
CA ALA A 258 9.21 -4.46 -22.62
C ALA A 258 8.65 -5.87 -22.37
N ARG A 259 7.37 -5.94 -21.98
CA ARG A 259 6.63 -7.18 -21.77
C ARG A 259 5.29 -7.08 -22.47
N ASP A 260 4.79 -8.23 -22.91
CA ASP A 260 3.40 -8.35 -23.33
C ASP A 260 2.49 -8.17 -22.10
N PRO A 261 1.59 -7.16 -22.07
CA PRO A 261 0.77 -6.88 -20.88
C PRO A 261 -0.16 -8.03 -20.50
N GLU A 262 -0.80 -8.68 -21.48
CA GLU A 262 -1.73 -9.79 -21.25
C GLU A 262 -1.01 -11.03 -20.71
N GLY A 263 0.13 -11.39 -21.31
CA GLY A 263 0.98 -12.46 -20.82
C GLY A 263 1.57 -12.15 -19.44
N PHE A 264 1.90 -10.89 -19.15
CA PHE A 264 2.37 -10.46 -17.83
C PHE A 264 1.28 -10.62 -16.77
N GLU A 265 0.06 -10.14 -17.02
CA GLU A 265 -1.07 -10.31 -16.11
C GLU A 265 -1.40 -11.79 -15.90
N THR A 266 -1.41 -12.59 -16.97
CA THR A 266 -1.62 -14.04 -16.89
C THR A 266 -0.59 -14.70 -15.98
N GLY A 267 0.70 -14.34 -16.13
CA GLY A 267 1.76 -14.85 -15.26
C GLY A 267 1.57 -14.46 -13.79
N ILE A 268 1.12 -13.23 -13.50
CA ILE A 268 0.81 -12.78 -12.14
C ILE A 268 -0.36 -13.59 -11.54
N LYS A 269 -1.44 -13.80 -12.30
CA LYS A 269 -2.59 -14.63 -11.86
C LYS A 269 -2.16 -16.06 -11.52
N MET A 270 -1.34 -16.69 -12.37
CA MET A 270 -0.80 -18.03 -12.08
C MET A 270 0.01 -18.08 -10.78
N MET A 271 0.80 -17.03 -10.50
CA MET A 271 1.58 -16.95 -9.26
C MET A 271 0.69 -16.67 -8.03
N ILE A 272 -0.37 -15.88 -8.19
CA ILE A 272 -1.40 -15.68 -7.15
C ILE A 272 -2.04 -17.03 -6.78
N ASP A 273 -2.51 -17.78 -7.77
CA ASP A 273 -3.15 -19.08 -7.55
C ASP A 273 -2.17 -20.09 -6.93
N THR A 274 -0.91 -20.08 -7.39
CA THR A 274 0.15 -20.90 -6.78
C THR A 274 0.36 -20.53 -5.32
N GLY A 275 0.38 -19.24 -4.96
CA GLY A 275 0.53 -18.79 -3.58
C GLY A 275 -0.59 -19.25 -2.67
N ARG A 276 -1.83 -19.09 -3.12
CA ARG A 276 -3.02 -19.60 -2.40
C ARG A 276 -2.97 -21.11 -2.20
N ALA A 277 -2.55 -21.86 -3.21
CA ALA A 277 -2.38 -23.31 -3.09
C ALA A 277 -1.28 -23.68 -2.07
N VAL A 278 -0.12 -23.01 -2.11
CA VAL A 278 0.95 -23.21 -1.13
C VAL A 278 0.48 -22.88 0.28
N PHE A 279 -0.22 -21.76 0.48
CA PHE A 279 -0.81 -21.40 1.76
C PHE A 279 -1.74 -22.50 2.26
N ALA A 280 -2.65 -22.98 1.41
CA ALA A 280 -3.65 -23.97 1.79
C ALA A 280 -3.01 -25.30 2.21
N GLU A 281 -1.98 -25.75 1.49
CA GLU A 281 -1.23 -26.96 1.87
C GLU A 281 -0.38 -26.74 3.14
N LYS A 282 0.19 -25.54 3.30
CA LYS A 282 0.99 -25.19 4.48
C LYS A 282 0.15 -25.20 5.75
N TRP A 283 -1.08 -24.71 5.70
CA TRP A 283 -1.94 -24.57 6.88
C TRP A 283 -3.08 -25.58 6.95
N GLY A 284 -3.22 -26.47 5.97
CA GLY A 284 -4.32 -27.43 5.90
C GLY A 284 -5.70 -26.76 5.82
N HIS A 285 -5.76 -25.48 5.43
CA HIS A 285 -6.97 -24.67 5.44
C HIS A 285 -6.98 -23.63 4.30
N ARG A 286 -8.15 -23.38 3.71
CA ARG A 286 -8.36 -22.34 2.70
C ARG A 286 -8.98 -21.10 3.35
N GLY A 287 -8.17 -20.05 3.53
CA GLY A 287 -8.66 -18.77 4.01
C GLY A 287 -7.77 -18.13 5.07
N CYS A 288 -8.05 -16.87 5.38
CA CYS A 288 -7.22 -16.05 6.26
C CYS A 288 -7.61 -16.12 7.75
N ASP A 289 -8.65 -16.87 8.11
CA ASP A 289 -9.18 -17.05 9.46
C ASP A 289 -8.45 -18.13 10.28
N ILE A 290 -7.29 -18.62 9.81
CA ILE A 290 -6.45 -19.62 10.50
C ILE A 290 -6.12 -19.26 11.96
N ALA A 291 -6.10 -17.96 12.30
CA ALA A 291 -5.92 -17.48 13.67
C ALA A 291 -7.03 -17.95 14.62
N ALA A 292 -8.27 -18.00 14.14
CA ALA A 292 -9.46 -18.34 14.92
C ALA A 292 -9.62 -19.86 15.09
N MET A 293 -8.92 -20.66 14.29
CA MET A 293 -9.02 -22.12 14.27
C MET A 293 -8.16 -22.83 15.33
N GLY A 294 -7.37 -22.09 16.10
CA GLY A 294 -6.46 -22.67 17.09
C GLY A 294 -5.20 -23.32 16.49
N ILE A 295 -4.96 -23.11 15.18
CA ILE A 295 -3.70 -23.43 14.50
C ILE A 295 -2.56 -22.63 15.12
N LYS A 296 -1.36 -23.20 15.15
CA LYS A 296 -0.14 -22.55 15.64
C LYS A 296 0.98 -22.59 14.61
N ALA A 297 2.04 -21.82 14.85
CA ALA A 297 3.19 -21.73 13.96
C ALA A 297 3.84 -23.10 13.70
N GLU A 298 3.91 -23.95 14.72
CA GLU A 298 4.49 -25.29 14.65
C GLU A 298 3.67 -26.30 13.82
N ASP A 299 2.45 -25.97 13.44
CA ASP A 299 1.56 -26.83 12.65
C ASP A 299 1.79 -26.70 11.14
N ALA A 300 2.62 -25.74 10.72
CA ALA A 300 2.98 -25.54 9.32
C ALA A 300 3.43 -26.87 8.67
N TRP A 301 2.78 -27.23 7.56
CA TRP A 301 3.00 -28.44 6.78
C TRP A 301 2.67 -29.76 7.51
N ARG A 302 1.92 -29.72 8.60
CA ARG A 302 1.57 -30.92 9.40
C ARG A 302 0.07 -31.19 9.49
N LEU A 303 -0.74 -30.21 9.11
CA LEU A 303 -2.19 -30.33 9.18
C LEU A 303 -2.74 -31.12 7.99
N GLN A 304 -3.79 -31.89 8.25
CA GLN A 304 -4.61 -32.45 7.18
C GLN A 304 -5.46 -31.33 6.60
N ARG A 305 -5.75 -31.44 5.30
CA ARG A 305 -6.70 -30.54 4.62
C ARG A 305 -8.06 -30.65 5.29
N ASP A 306 -8.68 -29.50 5.52
CA ASP A 306 -10.07 -29.42 5.94
C ASP A 306 -11.06 -29.35 4.76
N TRP A 307 -10.56 -29.50 3.53
CA TRP A 307 -11.34 -29.58 2.30
C TRP A 307 -11.00 -30.84 1.50
N ASP A 308 -11.98 -31.31 0.72
CA ASP A 308 -11.83 -32.43 -0.21
C ASP A 308 -11.54 -31.94 -1.63
N ILE A 309 -10.45 -32.41 -2.24
CA ILE A 309 -10.03 -31.96 -3.58
C ILE A 309 -10.98 -32.42 -4.69
N GLU A 310 -11.59 -33.60 -4.55
CA GLU A 310 -12.47 -34.16 -5.57
C GLU A 310 -13.80 -33.43 -5.62
N THR A 311 -14.31 -32.99 -4.46
CA THR A 311 -15.62 -32.34 -4.36
C THR A 311 -15.57 -30.82 -4.26
N GLU A 312 -14.50 -30.25 -3.68
CA GLU A 312 -14.39 -28.83 -3.38
C GLU A 312 -13.27 -28.12 -4.13
N GLY A 313 -12.50 -28.86 -4.94
CA GLY A 313 -11.47 -28.31 -5.82
C GLY A 313 -10.11 -28.09 -5.17
N LEU A 314 -9.26 -27.33 -5.87
CA LEU A 314 -7.89 -27.08 -5.44
C LEU A 314 -7.79 -26.00 -4.35
N GLY A 315 -6.66 -25.96 -3.65
CA GLY A 315 -6.45 -25.02 -2.55
C GLY A 315 -6.74 -23.56 -2.94
N TYR A 316 -6.40 -23.14 -4.16
CA TYR A 316 -6.60 -21.75 -4.61
C TYR A 316 -8.06 -21.36 -4.90
N GLU A 317 -8.99 -22.32 -4.90
CA GLU A 317 -10.40 -22.12 -5.29
C GLU A 317 -11.32 -21.75 -4.11
N GLY A 318 -10.78 -21.61 -2.88
CA GLY A 318 -11.55 -21.21 -1.71
C GLY A 318 -12.16 -19.81 -1.78
N ASP A 319 -13.28 -19.60 -1.07
CA ASP A 319 -14.07 -18.35 -1.13
C ASP A 319 -13.51 -17.21 -0.24
N ASP A 320 -12.70 -17.52 0.79
CA ASP A 320 -12.25 -16.57 1.83
C ASP A 320 -10.76 -16.14 1.70
N TRP A 321 -10.35 -15.70 0.49
CA TRP A 321 -9.01 -15.13 0.22
C TRP A 321 -8.95 -13.61 0.25
#